data_AF-A0A814BW92-F1
#
_entry.id   AF-A0A814BW92-F1
#
_cell.length_a   1.000
_cell.length_b   1.000
_cell.length_c   1.000
_cell.angle_alpha   90.00
_cell.angle_beta   90.00
_cell.angle_gamma   90.00
#
_symmetry.space_group_name_H-M   'P 1'
#
loop_
_entity.id
_entity.type
_entity.pdbx_description
1 polymer ?
#
loop_
_entity_poly.entity_id
_entity_poly.type
_entity_poly.pdbx_seq_one_letter_code
_entity_poly.pdbx_strand_id
1 'polypeptide(L)'
;EIVLMYSGDGEDRPTLEPVIFEIEIDTAVFPFASLKTVSYFKAENEVLFTIVSVFRIKEVLPQTNTIWLVQLVTDKRENQDIEQLSKHLKKEISDKPSLLDLERVLFDTAECDRAEHYCTILDEQLPLDDF
;
A
#
# COMPACT_ATOMS: atom_id res chain seq x y z
N GLU A 1 18.67 -3.40 -4.86
CA GLU A 1 18.56 -3.31 -6.34
C GLU A 1 17.98 -1.94 -6.69
N ILE A 2 18.29 -1.39 -7.87
CA ILE A 2 17.81 -0.07 -8.32
C ILE A 2 16.92 -0.25 -9.56
N VAL A 3 15.71 0.27 -9.51
CA VAL A 3 14.73 0.22 -10.61
C VAL A 3 14.40 1.63 -11.09
N LEU A 4 14.29 1.83 -12.41
CA LEU A 4 14.03 3.11 -13.05
C LEU A 4 12.71 3.08 -13.85
N MET A 5 11.84 4.10 -13.70
CA MET A 5 10.65 4.29 -14.55
C MET A 5 10.78 5.56 -15.40
N TYR A 6 10.43 5.48 -16.69
CA TYR A 6 10.56 6.58 -17.66
C TYR A 6 9.22 7.23 -17.99
N SER A 7 9.16 8.57 -17.91
CA SER A 7 7.94 9.37 -18.14
C SER A 7 7.93 10.18 -19.46
N GLY A 8 9.00 10.15 -20.26
CA GLY A 8 9.17 11.08 -21.40
C GLY A 8 9.97 12.35 -21.06
N ASP A 9 10.07 13.29 -22.01
CA ASP A 9 10.80 14.56 -21.89
C ASP A 9 9.91 15.76 -21.46
N GLY A 10 8.59 15.56 -21.41
CA GLY A 10 7.62 16.55 -20.92
C GLY A 10 7.25 17.65 -21.93
N GLU A 11 7.78 17.64 -23.16
CA GLU A 11 7.60 18.74 -24.11
C GLU A 11 6.13 18.92 -24.56
N ASP A 12 5.35 17.84 -24.62
CA ASP A 12 3.96 17.84 -25.08
C ASP A 12 2.94 18.29 -24.01
N ARG A 13 3.36 18.49 -22.76
CA ARG A 13 2.44 18.79 -21.64
C ARG A 13 3.04 19.84 -20.69
N PRO A 14 2.96 21.14 -21.03
CA PRO A 14 3.66 22.22 -20.33
C PRO A 14 3.20 22.48 -18.89
N THR A 15 2.08 21.87 -18.46
CA THR A 15 1.59 21.96 -17.07
C THR A 15 2.05 20.78 -16.21
N LEU A 16 2.82 19.85 -16.76
CA LEU A 16 3.32 18.67 -16.06
C LEU A 16 4.84 18.65 -16.09
N GLU A 17 5.41 18.19 -14.99
CA GLU A 17 6.85 18.00 -14.84
C GLU A 17 7.16 16.51 -15.07
N PRO A 18 8.08 16.14 -15.98
CA PRO A 18 8.48 14.74 -16.15
C PRO A 18 9.32 14.30 -14.95
N VAL A 19 8.99 13.10 -14.46
CA VAL A 19 9.62 12.49 -13.29
C VAL A 19 10.21 11.14 -13.65
N ILE A 20 11.40 10.87 -13.14
CA ILE A 20 12.03 9.55 -13.11
C ILE A 20 12.01 9.06 -11.66
N PHE A 21 11.48 7.87 -11.43
CA PHE A 21 11.55 7.23 -10.13
C PHE A 21 12.77 6.33 -10.06
N GLU A 22 13.59 6.50 -9.02
CA GLU A 22 14.67 5.60 -8.66
C GLU A 22 14.29 4.91 -7.35
N ILE A 23 14.11 3.58 -7.39
CA ILE A 23 13.66 2.80 -6.22
C ILE A 23 14.83 1.98 -5.67
N GLU A 24 15.26 2.30 -4.46
CA GLU A 24 16.23 1.52 -3.70
C GLU A 24 15.49 0.44 -2.89
N ILE A 25 15.71 -0.82 -3.27
CA ILE A 25 15.05 -1.99 -2.68
C ILE A 25 16.00 -2.69 -1.72
N ASP A 26 15.61 -2.80 -0.45
CA ASP A 26 16.20 -3.75 0.50
C ASP A 26 15.63 -5.15 0.26
N THR A 27 16.41 -5.95 -0.46
CA THR A 27 16.02 -7.29 -0.89
C THR A 27 15.89 -8.30 0.26
N ALA A 28 16.36 -7.98 1.46
CA ALA A 28 16.25 -8.86 2.63
C ALA A 28 14.86 -8.81 3.28
N VAL A 29 14.11 -7.72 3.08
CA VAL A 29 12.86 -7.44 3.79
C VAL A 29 11.70 -7.07 2.89
N PHE A 30 11.96 -6.63 1.65
CA PHE A 30 10.91 -6.24 0.73
C PHE A 30 10.71 -7.31 -0.35
N PRO A 31 9.53 -7.94 -0.43
CA PRO A 31 9.26 -8.95 -1.44
C PRO A 31 9.07 -8.31 -2.82
N PHE A 32 9.77 -8.84 -3.83
CA PHE A 32 9.61 -8.49 -5.24
C PHE A 32 9.87 -9.73 -6.11
N ALA A 33 9.40 -9.68 -7.36
CA ALA A 33 9.66 -10.72 -8.35
C ALA A 33 10.40 -10.13 -9.56
N SER A 34 11.55 -10.70 -9.91
CA SER A 34 12.19 -10.39 -11.20
C SER A 34 11.46 -11.11 -12.32
N LEU A 35 11.06 -10.38 -13.36
CA LEU A 35 10.36 -10.93 -14.52
C LEU A 35 11.29 -11.21 -15.69
N LYS A 36 12.62 -11.09 -15.51
CA LYS A 36 13.62 -11.22 -16.59
C LYS A 36 13.45 -12.48 -17.46
N THR A 37 13.09 -13.62 -16.86
CA THR A 37 12.94 -14.89 -17.58
C THR A 37 11.57 -15.08 -18.21
N VAL A 38 10.53 -14.38 -17.74
CA VAL A 38 9.13 -14.58 -18.13
C VAL A 38 8.54 -13.41 -18.92
N SER A 39 9.15 -12.22 -18.85
CA SER A 39 8.68 -11.03 -19.57
C SER A 39 8.67 -11.26 -21.08
N TYR A 40 7.70 -10.65 -21.75
CA TYR A 40 7.57 -10.69 -23.21
C TYR A 40 8.77 -9.99 -23.87
N PHE A 41 9.24 -8.89 -23.26
CA PHE A 41 10.39 -8.12 -23.74
C PHE A 41 11.66 -8.54 -22.98
N LYS A 42 12.42 -9.49 -23.54
CA LYS A 42 13.63 -10.05 -22.90
C LYS A 42 14.78 -9.05 -22.70
N ALA A 43 14.74 -7.92 -23.38
CA ALA A 43 15.74 -6.86 -23.23
C ALA A 43 15.52 -6.00 -21.98
N GLU A 44 14.33 -6.05 -21.39
CA GLU A 44 13.96 -5.25 -20.22
C GLU A 44 14.28 -6.00 -18.93
N ASN A 45 14.83 -5.28 -17.94
CA ASN A 45 14.97 -5.79 -16.58
C ASN A 45 13.75 -5.37 -15.78
N GLU A 46 12.66 -6.11 -15.98
CA GLU A 46 11.38 -5.85 -15.33
C GLU A 46 11.32 -6.48 -13.93
N VAL A 47 10.80 -5.70 -12.97
CA VAL A 47 10.59 -6.11 -11.58
C VAL A 47 9.12 -5.84 -11.22
N LEU A 48 8.47 -6.84 -10.63
CA LEU A 48 7.10 -6.77 -10.15
C LEU A 48 7.07 -6.64 -8.63
N PHE A 49 6.33 -5.64 -8.17
CA PHE A 49 5.97 -5.45 -6.77
C PHE A 49 4.51 -5.83 -6.54
N THR A 50 4.13 -6.09 -5.28
CA THR A 50 2.72 -6.30 -4.93
C THR A 50 1.94 -4.99 -5.01
N ILE A 51 0.62 -5.04 -5.23
CA ILE A 51 -0.23 -3.83 -5.33
C ILE A 51 -0.19 -2.98 -4.06
N VAL A 52 0.05 -3.62 -2.91
CA VAL A 52 0.11 -2.97 -1.58
C VAL A 52 1.51 -2.48 -1.22
N SER A 53 2.43 -2.43 -2.18
CA SER A 53 3.82 -2.01 -1.95
C SER A 53 3.88 -0.50 -1.70
N VAL A 54 4.36 -0.10 -0.53
CA VAL A 54 4.55 1.30 -0.17
C VAL A 54 6.04 1.65 -0.18
N PHE A 55 6.36 2.81 -0.75
CA PHE A 55 7.72 3.32 -0.84
C PHE A 55 7.77 4.73 -0.24
N ARG A 56 8.79 5.00 0.57
CA ARG A 56 9.00 6.33 1.16
C ARG A 56 9.83 7.19 0.23
N ILE A 57 9.38 8.42 -0.01
CA ILE A 57 10.20 9.44 -0.69
C ILE A 57 11.37 9.79 0.21
N LYS A 58 12.60 9.57 -0.29
CA LYS A 58 13.83 9.97 0.37
C LYS A 58 14.19 11.40 0.01
N GLU A 59 14.19 11.71 -1.29
CA GLU A 59 14.49 13.03 -1.81
C GLU A 59 13.96 13.21 -3.24
N VAL A 60 13.85 14.48 -3.64
CA VAL A 60 13.46 14.90 -4.98
C VAL A 60 14.56 15.83 -5.50
N LEU A 61 15.22 15.44 -6.58
CA LEU A 61 16.41 16.09 -7.11
C LEU A 61 16.18 16.50 -8.57
N PRO A 62 16.68 17.67 -9.01
CA PRO A 62 16.71 17.98 -10.43
C PRO A 62 17.78 17.10 -11.12
N GLN A 63 17.38 16.29 -12.10
CA GLN A 63 18.31 15.48 -12.89
C GLN A 63 18.79 16.24 -14.14
N THR A 64 17.88 16.98 -14.77
CA THR A 64 18.16 17.96 -15.84
C THR A 64 17.31 19.21 -15.60
N ASN A 65 17.38 20.20 -16.48
CA ASN A 65 16.55 21.41 -16.36
C ASN A 65 15.04 21.14 -16.46
N THR A 66 14.64 19.98 -16.97
CA THR A 66 13.23 19.63 -17.20
C THR A 66 12.80 18.37 -16.48
N ILE A 67 13.73 17.51 -16.02
CA ILE A 67 13.40 16.20 -15.43
C ILE A 67 13.76 16.17 -13.95
N TRP A 68 12.82 15.71 -13.13
CA TRP A 68 12.99 15.46 -11.71
C TRP A 68 13.27 13.98 -11.44
N LEU A 69 14.28 13.71 -10.64
CA LEU A 69 14.56 12.39 -10.08
C LEU A 69 13.93 12.31 -8.69
N VAL A 70 12.98 11.39 -8.52
CA VAL A 70 12.39 11.08 -7.21
C VAL A 70 13.00 9.78 -6.70
N GLN A 71 13.78 9.89 -5.63
CA GLN A 71 14.36 8.72 -4.98
C GLN A 71 13.39 8.16 -3.95
N LEU A 72 13.10 6.88 -4.10
CA LEU A 72 12.21 6.11 -3.26
C LEU A 72 13.02 5.02 -2.54
N VAL A 73 12.70 4.76 -1.27
CA VAL A 73 13.28 3.67 -0.49
C VAL A 73 12.19 2.76 0.04
N THR A 74 12.46 1.47 0.07
CA THR A 74 11.62 0.53 0.82
C THR A 74 11.80 0.79 2.31
N ASP A 75 10.73 1.14 3.02
CA ASP A 75 10.80 1.37 4.47
C ASP A 75 10.10 0.27 5.26
N LYS A 76 10.78 -0.25 6.27
CA LYS A 76 10.24 -1.22 7.21
C LYS A 76 9.36 -0.58 8.29
N ARG A 77 9.50 0.74 8.53
CA ARG A 77 8.75 1.43 9.60
C ARG A 77 7.25 1.47 9.35
N GLU A 78 6.82 1.58 8.10
CA GLU A 78 5.38 1.52 7.79
C GLU A 78 4.79 0.14 8.07
N ASN A 79 5.55 -0.94 7.80
CA ASN A 79 5.19 -2.26 8.28
C ASN A 79 5.15 -2.31 9.81
N GLN A 80 6.00 -1.58 10.54
CA GLN A 80 5.93 -1.56 12.01
C GLN A 80 4.69 -0.83 12.53
N ASP A 81 4.29 0.29 11.95
CA ASP A 81 3.12 1.04 12.39
C ASP A 81 1.82 0.30 12.03
N ILE A 82 1.74 -0.25 10.81
CA ILE A 82 0.63 -1.11 10.38
C ILE A 82 0.61 -2.42 11.17
N GLU A 83 1.76 -3.03 11.46
CA GLU A 83 1.83 -4.21 12.32
C GLU A 83 1.44 -3.89 13.76
N GLN A 84 1.82 -2.73 14.28
CA GLN A 84 1.46 -2.31 15.64
C GLN A 84 -0.04 -2.07 15.74
N LEU A 85 -0.63 -1.37 14.77
CA LEU A 85 -2.07 -1.19 14.66
C LEU A 85 -2.76 -2.55 14.51
N SER A 86 -2.28 -3.43 13.60
CA SER A 86 -2.84 -4.78 13.43
C SER A 86 -2.74 -5.62 14.71
N LYS A 87 -1.62 -5.56 15.44
CA LYS A 87 -1.43 -6.23 16.73
C LYS A 87 -2.35 -5.65 17.80
N HIS A 88 -2.56 -4.34 17.80
CA HIS A 88 -3.47 -3.68 18.74
C HIS A 88 -4.91 -4.11 18.48
N LEU A 89 -5.39 -3.99 17.24
CA LEU A 89 -6.73 -4.43 16.83
C LEU A 89 -6.94 -5.92 17.12
N LYS A 90 -5.96 -6.77 16.84
CA LYS A 90 -6.02 -8.21 17.16
C LYS A 90 -6.06 -8.51 18.66
N LYS A 91 -5.51 -7.66 19.53
CA LYS A 91 -5.60 -7.81 20.99
C LYS A 91 -6.98 -7.41 21.53
N GLU A 92 -7.68 -6.53 20.84
CA GLU A 92 -9.02 -6.09 21.23
C GLU A 92 -10.11 -7.09 20.81
N ILE A 93 -9.81 -7.93 19.83
CA ILE A 93 -10.68 -9.03 19.40
C ILE A 93 -10.43 -10.25 20.30
N SER A 94 -11.50 -10.87 20.81
CA SER A 94 -11.45 -12.12 21.58
C SER A 94 -10.90 -13.29 20.74
N ASP A 95 -10.34 -14.33 21.37
CA ASP A 95 -9.90 -15.58 20.71
C ASP A 95 -10.99 -16.23 19.83
N LYS A 96 -12.26 -15.91 20.10
CA LYS A 96 -13.40 -16.16 19.21
C LYS A 96 -13.99 -14.83 18.77
N PRO A 97 -13.60 -14.29 17.60
CA PRO A 97 -14.14 -13.03 17.10
C PRO A 97 -15.66 -13.11 16.95
N SER A 98 -16.38 -12.19 17.60
CA SER A 98 -17.80 -11.96 17.36
C SER A 98 -18.00 -10.92 16.24
N LEU A 99 -19.20 -10.85 15.66
CA LEU A 99 -19.51 -9.79 14.68
C LEU A 99 -19.40 -8.39 15.30
N LEU A 100 -19.67 -8.26 16.61
CA LEU A 100 -19.52 -7.01 17.38
C LEU A 100 -18.06 -6.57 17.48
N ASP A 101 -17.12 -7.52 17.62
CA ASP A 101 -15.69 -7.20 17.61
C ASP A 101 -15.25 -6.70 16.23
N LEU A 102 -15.84 -7.23 15.16
CA LEU A 102 -15.56 -6.81 13.79
C LEU A 102 -16.15 -5.43 13.49
N GLU A 103 -17.38 -5.17 13.92
CA GLU A 103 -18.04 -3.87 13.82
C GLU A 103 -17.21 -2.77 14.49
N ARG A 104 -16.79 -2.99 15.75
CA ARG A 104 -15.96 -2.04 16.51
C ARG A 104 -14.66 -1.71 15.78
N VAL A 105 -13.96 -2.72 15.26
CA VAL A 105 -12.72 -2.52 14.50
C VAL A 105 -12.96 -1.74 13.21
N LEU A 106 -14.05 -2.00 12.49
CA LEU A 106 -14.39 -1.26 11.27
C LEU A 106 -14.73 0.21 11.59
N PHE A 107 -15.42 0.45 12.70
CA PHE A 107 -15.70 1.79 13.19
C PHE A 107 -14.41 2.54 13.58
N ASP A 108 -13.52 1.91 14.34
CA ASP A 108 -12.25 2.50 14.79
C ASP A 108 -11.27 2.76 13.64
N THR A 109 -11.42 2.05 12.52
CA THR A 109 -10.64 2.25 11.28
C THR A 109 -11.31 3.21 10.29
N ALA A 110 -12.41 3.87 10.68
CA ALA A 110 -13.19 4.80 9.85
C ALA A 110 -13.81 4.18 8.57
N GLU A 111 -13.99 2.86 8.54
CA GLU A 111 -14.68 2.11 7.49
C GLU A 111 -16.20 2.08 7.77
N CYS A 112 -16.81 3.25 7.91
CA CYS A 112 -18.18 3.42 8.41
C CYS A 112 -19.23 2.68 7.58
N ASP A 113 -19.13 2.70 6.25
CA ASP A 113 -20.08 2.02 5.35
C ASP A 113 -20.09 0.50 5.59
N ARG A 114 -18.93 -0.07 5.91
CA ARG A 114 -18.79 -1.49 6.21
C ARG A 114 -19.25 -1.80 7.63
N ALA A 115 -18.96 -0.93 8.59
CA ALA A 115 -19.47 -1.05 9.96
C ALA A 115 -21.01 -1.08 9.97
N GLU A 116 -21.66 -0.14 9.28
CA GLU A 116 -23.13 -0.05 9.16
C GLU A 116 -23.74 -1.33 8.55
N HIS A 117 -23.09 -1.90 7.54
CA HIS A 117 -23.51 -3.16 6.95
C HIS A 117 -23.51 -4.31 7.96
N TYR A 118 -22.49 -4.41 8.81
CA TYR A 118 -22.42 -5.45 9.84
C TYR A 118 -23.39 -5.20 11.00
N CYS A 119 -23.67 -3.95 11.38
CA CYS A 119 -24.74 -3.61 12.32
C CYS A 119 -26.10 -4.08 11.81
N THR A 120 -26.38 -3.86 10.53
CA THR A 120 -27.63 -4.28 9.90
C THR A 120 -27.81 -5.80 9.95
N ILE A 121 -26.72 -6.56 9.70
CA ILE A 121 -26.74 -8.02 9.81
C ILE A 121 -26.97 -8.48 11.27
N LEU A 122 -26.40 -7.79 12.25
CA LEU A 122 -26.61 -8.08 13.67
C LEU A 122 -28.07 -7.86 14.10
N ASP A 123 -28.66 -6.75 13.67
CA ASP A 123 -30.07 -6.41 13.94
C ASP A 123 -31.03 -7.41 13.28
N GLU A 124 -30.70 -7.92 12.09
CA GLU A 124 -31.50 -8.94 11.40
C GLU A 124 -31.40 -10.35 12.05
N GLN A 125 -30.32 -10.62 12.78
CA GLN A 125 -30.08 -11.94 13.41
C GLN A 125 -30.46 -12.02 14.89
N LEU A 126 -30.76 -10.90 15.55
CA LEU A 126 -31.28 -10.86 16.92
C LEU A 126 -32.82 -10.76 16.89
N PRO A 127 -33.58 -11.80 17.30
CA PRO A 127 -35.03 -11.67 17.40
C PRO A 127 -35.37 -10.61 18.47
N LEU A 128 -36.28 -9.70 18.12
CA LEU A 128 -36.77 -8.56 18.91
C LEU A 128 -37.45 -8.90 20.26
N ASP A 129 -37.34 -10.13 20.76
CA ASP A 129 -38.13 -10.64 21.90
C ASP A 129 -37.29 -11.02 23.12
N ASP A 130 -36.31 -10.20 23.52
CA ASP A 130 -35.76 -10.27 24.90
C ASP A 130 -35.42 -8.85 25.40
N PHE A 131 -36.47 -8.10 25.75
CA PHE A 131 -36.46 -7.00 26.72
C PHE A 131 -37.55 -7.23 27.77
#